data_AF-A0A925C7F8-F1
#
_entry.id   AF-A0A925C7F8-F1
#
_cell.length_a   1.000
_cell.length_b   1.000
_cell.length_c   1.000
_cell.angle_alpha   90.00
_cell.angle_beta   90.00
_cell.angle_gamma   90.00
#
_symmetry.space_group_name_H-M   'P 1'
#
loop_
_entity.id
_entity.type
_entity.pdbx_description
1 polymer ?
#
loop_
_entity_poly.entity_id
_entity_poly.type
_entity_poly.pdbx_seq_one_letter_code
_entity_poly.pdbx_strand_id
1 'polypeptide(L)'
;ATLQRLDELIASGGAVALVNTELHPSGASNWHKAFEELRNAHGRFDDFYRWRKSGDWEEHTSVLMRSAFSEVERISVFEPRKPSLEEIVARALSFSANSPAALGDAGRTSYEAQVRERMLAIAPDGEFPEIVESVAIIARRPAA
;
A
#
# COMPACT_ATOMS: atom_id res chain seq x y z
N ALA A 1 -13.53 -15.63 10.92
CA ALA A 1 -12.49 -15.95 11.92
C ALA A 1 -11.94 -14.70 12.61
N THR A 2 -11.19 -13.81 11.95
CA THR A 2 -10.54 -12.66 12.61
C THR A 2 -11.51 -11.70 13.30
N LEU A 3 -12.53 -11.20 12.59
CA LEU A 3 -13.48 -10.23 13.16
C LEU A 3 -14.31 -10.83 14.31
N GLN A 4 -14.66 -12.12 14.24
CA GLN A 4 -15.32 -12.83 15.36
C GLN A 4 -14.41 -12.89 16.58
N ARG A 5 -13.12 -13.18 16.39
CA ARG A 5 -12.16 -13.20 17.50
C ARG A 5 -11.95 -11.81 18.10
N LEU A 6 -11.90 -10.78 17.26
CA LEU A 6 -11.84 -9.39 17.71
C LEU A 6 -13.11 -8.96 18.45
N ASP A 7 -14.28 -9.49 18.07
CA ASP A 7 -15.53 -9.23 18.77
C ASP A 7 -15.51 -9.74 20.22
N GLU A 8 -14.84 -10.85 20.48
CA GLU A 8 -14.67 -11.37 21.84
C GLU A 8 -13.62 -10.59 22.67
N LEU A 9 -12.66 -9.95 22.01
CA LEU A 9 -11.51 -9.31 22.67
C LEU A 9 -11.69 -7.81 22.89
N ILE A 10 -12.40 -7.13 22.00
CA ILE A 10 -12.57 -5.68 22.05
C ILE A 10 -13.68 -5.33 23.03
N ALA A 11 -13.33 -4.59 24.07
CA ALA A 11 -14.25 -4.10 25.10
C ALA A 11 -15.45 -3.34 24.50
N SER A 12 -16.52 -3.24 25.28
CA SER A 12 -17.69 -2.44 24.91
C SER A 12 -17.29 -0.99 24.59
N GLY A 13 -17.86 -0.43 23.52
CA GLY A 13 -17.50 0.88 22.98
C GLY A 13 -16.19 0.93 22.17
N GLY A 14 -15.45 -0.18 22.07
CA GLY A 14 -14.25 -0.27 21.25
C GLY A 14 -14.53 -0.41 19.75
N ALA A 15 -13.46 -0.28 18.94
CA ALA A 15 -13.51 -0.28 17.48
C ALA A 15 -12.37 -1.09 16.86
N VAL A 16 -12.58 -1.53 15.62
CA VAL A 16 -11.52 -2.04 14.74
C VAL A 16 -11.14 -0.92 13.77
N ALA A 17 -9.84 -0.61 13.67
CA ALA A 17 -9.34 0.35 12.69
C ALA A 17 -8.44 -0.38 11.68
N LEU A 18 -8.77 -0.24 10.40
CA LEU A 18 -7.91 -0.65 9.29
C LEU A 18 -7.25 0.61 8.72
N VAL A 19 -5.92 0.65 8.73
CA VAL A 19 -5.17 1.82 8.26
C VAL A 19 -4.35 1.42 7.04
N ASN A 20 -4.49 2.20 5.97
CA ASN A 20 -3.72 2.01 4.75
C ASN A 20 -3.27 3.35 4.16
N THR A 21 -2.36 3.25 3.21
CA THR A 21 -1.87 4.39 2.46
C THR A 21 -2.10 4.13 0.98
N GLU A 22 -2.61 5.12 0.27
CA GLU A 22 -2.86 5.11 -1.16
C GLU A 22 -2.09 6.27 -1.80
N LEU A 23 -1.60 6.05 -3.02
CA LEU A 23 -0.94 7.10 -3.80
C LEU A 23 -1.95 7.66 -4.78
N HIS A 24 -2.17 8.98 -4.71
CA HIS A 24 -3.00 9.67 -5.69
C HIS A 24 -2.15 10.13 -6.87
N PRO A 25 -2.53 9.78 -8.11
CA PRO A 25 -1.87 10.30 -9.29
C PRO A 25 -1.95 11.83 -9.30
N SER A 26 -0.83 12.51 -9.06
CA SER A 26 -0.74 13.97 -9.26
C SER A 26 -0.36 14.24 -10.72
N GLY A 27 -1.17 15.05 -11.40
CA GLY A 27 -1.25 15.13 -12.87
C GLY A 27 -0.04 15.73 -13.63
N ALA A 28 1.18 15.67 -13.09
CA ALA A 28 2.37 16.17 -13.79
C ALA A 28 3.50 15.14 -13.93
N SER A 29 3.59 14.13 -13.06
CA SER A 29 4.69 13.17 -13.11
C SER A 29 4.20 11.74 -13.26
N ASN A 30 4.72 11.05 -14.28
CA ASN A 30 4.42 9.65 -14.56
C ASN A 30 5.32 8.67 -13.77
N TRP A 31 6.10 9.18 -12.79
CA TRP A 31 7.08 8.37 -12.06
C TRP A 31 6.44 7.18 -11.36
N HIS A 32 5.22 7.30 -10.83
CA HIS A 32 4.50 6.21 -10.17
C HIS A 32 4.24 5.04 -11.13
N LYS A 33 3.83 5.35 -12.36
CA LYS A 33 3.57 4.33 -13.38
C LYS A 33 4.86 3.61 -13.76
N ALA A 34 5.94 4.37 -14.01
CA ALA A 34 7.24 3.78 -14.31
C ALA A 34 7.80 2.95 -13.15
N PHE A 35 7.59 3.40 -11.92
CA PHE A 35 7.96 2.68 -10.71
C PHE A 35 7.19 1.35 -10.58
N GLU A 36 5.87 1.37 -10.79
CA GLU A 36 5.03 0.17 -10.76
C GLU A 36 5.38 -0.82 -11.89
N GLU A 37 5.65 -0.34 -13.11
CA GLU A 37 6.14 -1.17 -14.22
C GLU A 37 7.44 -1.88 -13.84
N LEU A 38 8.39 -1.16 -13.25
CA LEU A 38 9.67 -1.72 -12.82
C LEU A 38 9.49 -2.70 -11.66
N ARG A 39 8.63 -2.37 -10.67
CA ARG A 39 8.28 -3.26 -9.56
C ARG A 39 7.70 -4.58 -10.08
N ASN A 40 6.79 -4.52 -11.04
CA ASN A 40 6.15 -5.69 -11.63
C ASN A 40 7.12 -6.53 -12.49
N ALA A 41 8.08 -5.91 -13.18
CA ALA A 41 9.08 -6.63 -13.97
C ALA A 41 10.08 -7.43 -13.10
N HIS A 42 10.35 -6.98 -11.89
CA HIS A 42 11.34 -7.60 -10.99
C HIS A 42 10.73 -8.42 -9.84
N GLY A 43 9.46 -8.18 -9.52
CA GLY A 43 8.81 -8.76 -8.35
C GLY A 43 8.56 -10.27 -8.43
N ARG A 44 8.67 -10.95 -7.29
CA ARG A 44 8.25 -12.34 -7.10
C ARG A 44 6.84 -12.36 -6.50
N PHE A 45 5.83 -12.43 -7.36
CA PHE A 45 4.43 -12.43 -6.94
C PHE A 45 3.89 -13.84 -6.75
N ASP A 46 3.34 -14.10 -5.57
CA ASP A 46 2.64 -15.35 -5.24
C ASP A 46 1.16 -15.32 -5.67
N ASP A 47 0.48 -16.46 -5.48
CA ASP A 47 -0.94 -16.58 -5.82
C ASP A 47 -1.82 -15.69 -4.95
N PHE A 48 -1.42 -15.44 -3.70
CA PHE A 48 -2.16 -14.55 -2.80
C PHE A 48 -2.16 -13.11 -3.32
N TYR A 49 -1.01 -12.59 -3.77
CA TYR A 49 -0.91 -11.28 -4.40
C TYR A 49 -1.79 -11.19 -5.65
N ARG A 50 -1.77 -12.22 -6.51
CA ARG A 50 -2.60 -12.27 -7.72
C ARG A 50 -4.09 -12.26 -7.37
N TRP A 51 -4.52 -13.04 -6.39
CA TRP A 51 -5.89 -13.05 -5.91
C TRP A 51 -6.30 -11.68 -5.35
N ARG A 52 -5.45 -11.03 -4.55
CA ARG A 52 -5.69 -9.68 -4.01
C ARG A 52 -5.83 -8.59 -5.09
N LYS A 53 -5.32 -8.84 -6.29
CA LYS A 53 -5.42 -7.95 -7.46
C LYS A 53 -6.53 -8.35 -8.44
N SER A 54 -7.21 -9.45 -8.18
CA SER A 54 -8.33 -9.93 -9.01
C SER A 54 -9.64 -9.24 -8.61
N GLY A 55 -10.66 -9.39 -9.46
CA GLY A 55 -12.03 -8.95 -9.13
C GLY A 55 -12.69 -9.77 -8.02
N ASP A 56 -12.09 -10.89 -7.60
CA ASP A 56 -12.59 -11.75 -6.53
C ASP A 56 -12.19 -11.23 -5.14
N TRP A 57 -11.34 -10.20 -5.06
CA TRP A 57 -10.96 -9.59 -3.80
C TRP A 57 -12.11 -8.76 -3.24
N GLU A 58 -12.61 -9.15 -2.07
CA GLU A 58 -13.67 -8.43 -1.41
C GLU A 58 -13.14 -7.18 -0.67
N GLU A 59 -13.81 -6.04 -0.88
CA GLU A 59 -13.52 -4.80 -0.17
C GLU A 59 -13.70 -4.93 1.35
N HIS A 60 -12.76 -4.40 2.12
CA HIS A 60 -12.79 -4.50 3.59
C HIS A 60 -14.08 -3.92 4.19
N THR A 61 -14.59 -2.82 3.63
CA THR A 61 -15.87 -2.22 4.06
C THR A 61 -17.03 -3.21 3.92
N SER A 62 -17.09 -3.95 2.81
CA SER A 62 -18.14 -4.96 2.57
C SER A 62 -18.09 -6.07 3.62
N VAL A 63 -16.88 -6.54 3.96
CA VAL A 63 -16.66 -7.53 5.03
C VAL A 63 -17.10 -7.00 6.39
N LEU A 64 -16.72 -5.76 6.74
CA LEU A 64 -17.02 -5.12 8.03
C LEU A 64 -18.52 -4.91 8.22
N MET A 65 -19.23 -4.43 7.19
CA MET A 65 -20.68 -4.21 7.22
C MET A 65 -21.50 -5.49 7.50
N ARG A 66 -20.94 -6.68 7.26
CA ARG A 66 -21.56 -7.97 7.58
C ARG A 66 -21.07 -8.60 8.89
N SER A 67 -20.25 -7.89 9.66
CA SER A 67 -19.68 -8.35 10.92
C SER A 67 -20.38 -7.71 12.12
N ALA A 68 -19.96 -8.06 13.34
CA ALA A 68 -20.39 -7.37 14.56
C ALA A 68 -19.98 -5.88 14.56
N PHE A 69 -18.95 -5.49 13.80
CA PHE A 69 -18.47 -4.12 13.65
C PHE A 69 -19.07 -3.45 12.41
N SER A 70 -20.40 -3.39 12.32
CA SER A 70 -21.11 -2.94 11.12
C SER A 70 -21.28 -1.42 10.98
N GLU A 71 -20.98 -0.63 12.02
CA GLU A 71 -20.99 0.84 11.93
C GLU A 71 -19.64 1.33 11.41
N VAL A 72 -19.55 1.58 10.10
CA VAL A 72 -18.29 1.87 9.41
C VAL A 72 -18.16 3.33 9.05
N GLU A 73 -17.03 3.93 9.45
CA GLU A 73 -16.61 5.29 9.12
C GLU A 73 -15.29 5.22 8.33
N ARG A 74 -15.14 6.06 7.30
CA ARG A 74 -13.88 6.21 6.56
C ARG A 74 -13.38 7.64 6.70
N ILE A 75 -12.13 7.78 7.14
CA ILE A 75 -11.40 9.05 7.22
C ILE A 75 -10.26 9.00 6.22
N SER A 76 -10.12 10.07 5.41
CA SER A 76 -9.05 10.23 4.44
C SER A 76 -8.29 11.52 4.72
N VAL A 77 -6.96 11.45 4.77
CA VAL A 77 -6.05 12.58 4.94
C VAL A 77 -5.08 12.62 3.77
N PHE A 78 -5.04 13.75 3.05
CA PHE A 78 -4.19 13.94 1.90
C PHE A 78 -2.97 14.78 2.27
N GLU A 79 -1.78 14.28 1.97
CA GLU A 79 -0.51 14.92 2.29
C GLU A 79 0.35 15.04 1.02
N PRO A 80 0.76 16.26 0.62
CA PRO A 80 1.76 16.41 -0.42
C PRO A 80 3.13 16.00 0.14
N ARG A 81 3.83 15.11 -0.57
CA ARG A 81 5.20 14.70 -0.24
C ARG A 81 6.12 14.90 -1.43
N LYS A 82 7.42 14.93 -1.14
CA LYS A 82 8.48 15.06 -2.14
C LYS A 82 9.64 14.12 -1.79
N PRO A 83 9.42 12.79 -1.86
CA PRO A 83 10.49 11.83 -1.61
C PRO A 83 11.69 12.08 -2.52
N SER A 84 12.86 11.90 -1.94
CA SER A 84 14.16 11.85 -2.61
C SER A 84 14.34 10.53 -3.36
N LEU A 85 15.31 10.49 -4.27
CA LEU A 85 15.70 9.27 -4.98
C LEU A 85 15.97 8.09 -4.03
N GLU A 86 16.68 8.32 -2.92
CA GLU A 86 17.02 7.25 -1.99
C GLU A 86 15.79 6.74 -1.23
N GLU A 87 14.80 7.60 -0.92
CA GLU A 87 13.52 7.17 -0.36
C GLU A 87 12.71 6.34 -1.37
N ILE A 88 12.78 6.66 -2.67
CA ILE A 88 12.17 5.85 -3.73
C ILE A 88 12.85 4.48 -3.85
N VAL A 89 14.18 4.41 -3.78
CA VAL A 89 14.93 3.14 -3.79
C VAL A 89 14.60 2.31 -2.55
N ALA A 90 14.57 2.92 -1.37
CA ALA A 90 14.18 2.23 -0.14
C ALA A 90 12.74 1.70 -0.22
N ARG A 91 11.82 2.51 -0.78
CA ARG A 91 10.44 2.10 -1.04
C ARG A 91 10.35 0.93 -2.02
N ALA A 92 11.18 0.90 -3.06
CA ALA A 92 11.21 -0.22 -4.01
C ALA A 92 11.47 -1.57 -3.33
N LEU A 93 12.31 -1.57 -2.30
CA LEU A 93 12.70 -2.76 -1.54
C LEU A 93 11.79 -3.09 -0.35
N SER A 94 10.84 -2.21 0.00
CA SER A 94 9.93 -2.44 1.13
C SER A 94 8.76 -3.35 0.77
N PHE A 95 8.50 -3.58 -0.52
CA PHE A 95 7.49 -4.53 -0.99
C PHE A 95 7.99 -5.96 -0.81
N SER A 96 7.15 -6.84 -0.25
CA SER A 96 7.49 -8.25 -0.02
C SER A 96 8.04 -8.95 -1.27
N ALA A 97 7.38 -8.75 -2.42
CA ALA A 97 7.77 -9.32 -3.71
C ALA A 97 9.11 -8.79 -4.27
N ASN A 98 9.58 -7.64 -3.80
CA ASN A 98 10.81 -6.99 -4.23
C ASN A 98 11.82 -6.85 -3.07
N SER A 99 11.58 -7.56 -1.97
CA SER A 99 12.44 -7.53 -0.80
C SER A 99 13.82 -8.14 -1.12
N PRO A 100 14.88 -7.77 -0.37
CA PRO A 100 16.19 -8.41 -0.52
C PRO A 100 16.14 -9.95 -0.46
N ALA A 101 15.29 -10.50 0.41
CA ALA A 101 15.09 -11.94 0.53
C ALA A 101 14.45 -12.56 -0.73
N ALA A 102 13.50 -11.86 -1.36
CA ALA A 102 12.83 -12.33 -2.58
C ALA A 102 13.72 -12.23 -3.83
N LEU A 103 14.61 -11.23 -3.88
CA LEU A 103 15.46 -10.96 -5.05
C LEU A 103 16.84 -11.65 -4.97
N GLY A 104 17.33 -11.94 -3.77
CA GLY A 104 18.72 -12.30 -3.53
C GLY A 104 19.67 -11.12 -3.77
N ASP A 105 20.95 -11.25 -3.36
CA ASP A 105 21.89 -10.12 -3.38
C ASP A 105 22.11 -9.53 -4.78
N ALA A 106 22.39 -10.38 -5.78
CA ALA A 106 22.61 -9.93 -7.16
C ALA A 106 21.34 -9.29 -7.77
N GLY A 107 20.17 -9.89 -7.51
CA GLY A 107 18.88 -9.36 -7.98
C GLY A 107 18.56 -8.03 -7.33
N ARG A 108 18.79 -7.89 -6.03
CA ARG A 108 18.65 -6.64 -5.29
C ARG A 108 19.53 -5.54 -5.87
N THR A 109 20.83 -5.78 -6.03
CA THR A 109 21.76 -4.77 -6.56
C THR A 109 21.37 -4.32 -7.97
N SER A 110 20.98 -5.27 -8.83
CA SER A 110 20.50 -4.96 -10.18
C SER A 110 19.20 -4.15 -10.17
N TYR A 111 18.27 -4.48 -9.27
CA TYR A 111 17.00 -3.80 -9.14
C TYR A 111 17.17 -2.37 -8.62
N GLU A 112 17.97 -2.17 -7.57
CA GLU A 112 18.28 -0.82 -7.05
C GLU A 112 18.91 0.08 -8.12
N ALA A 113 19.84 -0.45 -8.93
CA ALA A 113 20.48 0.30 -10.00
C ALA A 113 19.47 0.72 -11.08
N GLN A 114 18.58 -0.18 -11.49
CA GLN A 114 17.53 0.11 -12.47
C GLN A 114 16.48 1.10 -11.93
N VAL A 115 16.14 1.03 -10.64
CA VAL A 115 15.28 2.03 -10.00
C VAL A 115 15.94 3.40 -10.09
N ARG A 116 17.22 3.51 -9.68
CA ARG A 116 17.94 4.80 -9.73
C ARG A 116 18.00 5.37 -11.15
N GLU A 117 18.43 4.56 -12.11
CA GLU A 117 18.51 4.95 -13.51
C GLU A 117 17.15 5.43 -14.05
N ARG A 118 16.10 4.62 -13.86
CA ARG A 118 14.78 4.93 -14.41
C ARG A 118 14.14 6.15 -13.76
N MET A 119 14.33 6.34 -12.46
CA MET A 119 13.78 7.46 -11.72
C MET A 119 14.50 8.77 -12.06
N LEU A 120 15.83 8.77 -12.14
CA LEU A 120 16.61 9.95 -12.57
C LEU A 120 16.35 10.34 -14.03
N ALA A 121 16.03 9.39 -14.91
CA ALA A 121 15.62 9.69 -16.27
C ALA A 121 14.27 10.44 -16.35
N ILE A 122 13.42 10.29 -15.33
CA ILE A 122 12.10 10.96 -15.24
C ILE A 122 12.21 12.30 -14.51
N ALA A 123 12.93 12.32 -13.39
CA ALA A 123 13.15 13.49 -12.56
C ALA A 123 14.66 13.65 -12.27
N PRO A 124 15.40 14.38 -13.14
CA PRO A 124 16.84 14.54 -12.99
C PRO A 124 17.28 15.32 -11.74
N ASP A 125 16.38 16.10 -11.14
CA ASP A 125 16.59 16.79 -9.86
C ASP A 125 16.53 15.83 -8.65
N GLY A 126 16.12 14.58 -8.87
CA GLY A 126 16.06 13.55 -7.84
C GLY A 126 14.90 13.71 -6.87
N GLU A 127 13.89 14.51 -7.22
CA GLU A 127 12.72 14.77 -6.40
C GLU A 127 11.43 14.28 -7.06
N PHE A 128 10.59 13.60 -6.27
CA PHE A 128 9.44 12.87 -6.79
C PHE A 128 8.13 13.32 -6.12
N PRO A 129 7.56 14.49 -6.49
CA PRO A 129 6.31 14.98 -5.90
C PRO A 129 5.18 13.94 -5.98
N GLU A 130 4.45 13.79 -4.89
CA GLU A 130 3.32 12.87 -4.76
C GLU A 130 2.26 13.43 -3.82
N ILE A 131 1.03 12.95 -3.94
CA ILE A 131 -0.02 13.14 -2.95
C ILE A 131 -0.31 11.79 -2.35
N VAL A 132 -0.08 11.67 -1.04
CA VAL A 132 -0.33 10.46 -0.27
C VAL A 132 -1.67 10.61 0.42
N GLU A 133 -2.59 9.68 0.20
CA GLU A 133 -3.80 9.54 1.01
C GLU A 133 -3.55 8.52 2.12
N SER A 134 -3.61 8.96 3.36
CA SER A 134 -3.71 8.06 4.51
C SER A 134 -5.18 7.84 4.84
N VAL A 135 -5.58 6.57 4.90
CA VAL A 135 -6.96 6.15 5.07
C VAL A 135 -7.08 5.39 6.38
N ALA A 136 -8.10 5.71 7.17
CA ALA A 136 -8.55 4.91 8.29
C ALA A 136 -10.01 4.50 8.07
N ILE A 137 -10.26 3.19 8.01
CA ILE A 137 -11.60 2.61 8.08
C ILE A 137 -11.82 2.18 9.54
N ILE A 138 -12.72 2.87 10.23
CA ILE A 138 -13.03 2.65 11.64
C ILE A 138 -14.40 1.98 11.72
N ALA A 139 -14.43 0.77 12.29
CA ALA A 139 -15.61 -0.06 12.38
C ALA A 139 -16.00 -0.30 13.84
N ARG A 140 -17.24 0.02 14.18
CA ARG A 140 -17.79 -0.07 15.54
C ARG A 140 -18.99 -1.00 15.56
N ARG A 141 -19.33 -1.47 16.76
CA ARG A 141 -20.61 -2.16 16.96
C ARG A 141 -21.75 -1.15 16.91
N PRO A 142 -22.95 -1.53 16.44
CA PRO A 142 -24.15 -0.71 16.60
C PRO A 142 -24.34 -0.32 18.07
N ALA A 143 -24.84 0.90 18.30
CA ALA A 143 -25.29 1.27 19.62
C ALA A 143 -26.44 0.33 20.05
N ALA A 144 -26.42 -0.11 21.31
CA ALA A 144 -27.49 -0.92 21.90
C ALA A 144 -28.77 -0.10 22.11
#